data_AF-A0A961SH06-F1
#
_entry.id   AF-A0A961SH06-F1
#
_cell.length_a   1.000
_cell.length_b   1.000
_cell.length_c   1.000
_cell.angle_alpha   90.00
_cell.angle_beta   90.00
_cell.angle_gamma   90.00
#
_symmetry.space_group_name_H-M   'P 1'
#
loop_
_entity.id
_entity.type
_entity.pdbx_description
1 polymer ?
#
loop_
_entity_poly.entity_id
_entity_poly.type
_entity_poly.pdbx_seq_one_letter_code
_entity_poly.pdbx_strand_id
1 'polypeptide(L)'
;RIALATASMGAVLAGMFINLFAGTSESLNFAGIFLFGCFALPLYSLSAAHANDFARDGEYVLIATGMMFFWSIGAITGPLVASLLMQGFGPNVLFVFTSIVHMALVVMTMWRMTVRPTVPRSKRGRFIALLRTSPMMMKIAKRRD
;
A
#
# COMPACT_ATOMS: atom_id res chain seq x y z
N ARG A 1 -7.45 5.41 5.47
CA ARG A 1 -6.81 5.03 6.75
C ARG A 1 -7.32 3.69 7.27
N ILE A 2 -8.61 3.50 7.59
CA ILE A 2 -9.14 2.19 8.00
C ILE A 2 -8.82 1.10 6.97
N ALA A 3 -9.12 1.34 5.69
CA ALA A 3 -8.80 0.41 4.61
C ALA A 3 -7.31 0.05 4.50
N LEU A 4 -6.41 1.02 4.76
CA LEU A 4 -4.96 0.78 4.79
C LEU A 4 -4.61 -0.14 5.96
N ALA A 5 -5.11 0.16 7.15
CA ALA A 5 -4.82 -0.65 8.33
C ALA A 5 -5.39 -2.08 8.22
N THR A 6 -6.60 -2.26 7.69
CA THR A 6 -7.20 -3.58 7.50
C THR A 6 -6.46 -4.37 6.43
N ALA A 7 -6.08 -3.75 5.31
CA ALA A 7 -5.30 -4.41 4.27
C ALA A 7 -3.90 -4.79 4.79
N SER A 8 -3.21 -3.89 5.49
CA SER A 8 -1.91 -4.20 6.09
C SER A 8 -2.01 -5.30 7.15
N MET A 9 -3.05 -5.31 7.98
CA MET A 9 -3.28 -6.39 8.94
C MET A 9 -3.55 -7.73 8.25
N GLY A 10 -4.34 -7.73 7.17
CA GLY A 10 -4.56 -8.93 6.36
C GLY A 10 -3.26 -9.48 5.76
N ALA A 11 -2.37 -8.60 5.30
CA ALA A 11 -1.05 -8.99 4.81
C ALA A 11 -0.14 -9.56 5.92
N VAL A 12 -0.20 -9.02 7.15
CA VAL A 12 0.50 -9.59 8.32
C VAL A 12 0.00 -11.02 8.59
N LEU A 13 -1.32 -11.20 8.69
CA LEU A 13 -1.90 -12.51 8.99
C LEU A 13 -1.59 -13.53 7.89
N ALA A 14 -1.68 -13.12 6.62
CA ALA A 14 -1.32 -13.97 5.49
C ALA A 14 0.19 -14.30 5.46
N GLY A 15 1.06 -13.33 5.76
CA GLY A 15 2.50 -13.57 5.87
C GLY A 15 2.84 -14.55 6.99
N MET A 16 2.24 -14.38 8.17
CA MET A 16 2.41 -15.32 9.28
C MET A 16 1.86 -16.71 8.96
N PHE A 17 0.73 -16.79 8.26
CA PHE A 17 0.19 -18.05 7.77
C PHE A 17 1.20 -18.77 6.85
N ILE A 18 1.75 -18.07 5.85
CA ILE A 18 2.76 -18.67 4.96
C ILE A 18 3.98 -19.12 5.77
N ASN A 19 4.48 -18.30 6.71
CA ASN A 19 5.63 -18.67 7.53
C ASN A 19 5.42 -19.97 8.33
N LEU A 20 4.20 -20.22 8.83
CA LEU A 20 3.89 -21.42 9.62
C LEU A 20 3.69 -22.68 8.77
N PHE A 21 3.19 -22.54 7.55
CA PHE A 21 2.87 -23.67 6.66
C PHE A 21 3.86 -23.82 5.49
N ALA A 22 4.92 -23.00 5.45
CA ALA A 22 5.93 -23.03 4.41
C ALA A 22 6.56 -24.43 4.33
N GLY A 23 6.47 -25.03 3.15
CA GLY A 23 7.08 -26.33 2.85
C GLY A 23 6.30 -27.55 3.34
N THR A 24 5.15 -27.40 4.01
CA THR A 24 4.33 -28.55 4.42
C THR A 24 3.40 -29.05 3.31
N SER A 25 2.78 -28.13 2.57
CA SER A 25 1.85 -28.46 1.49
C SER A 25 1.86 -27.38 0.41
N GLU A 26 1.95 -27.80 -0.85
CA GLU A 26 1.94 -26.91 -2.01
C GLU A 26 0.63 -26.10 -2.11
N SER A 27 -0.52 -26.73 -1.83
CA SER A 27 -1.82 -26.06 -1.88
C SER A 27 -1.96 -24.98 -0.81
N LEU A 28 -1.45 -25.22 0.41
CA LEU A 28 -1.43 -24.22 1.48
C LEU A 28 -0.51 -23.05 1.13
N ASN A 29 0.64 -23.31 0.50
CA ASN A 29 1.53 -22.26 0.04
C ASN A 29 0.84 -21.37 -1.01
N PHE A 30 0.15 -21.96 -1.99
CA PHE A 30 -0.60 -21.18 -2.99
C PHE A 30 -1.73 -20.37 -2.36
N ALA A 31 -2.50 -20.96 -1.43
CA ALA A 31 -3.55 -20.26 -0.72
C ALA A 31 -2.98 -19.09 0.10
N GLY A 32 -1.85 -19.29 0.78
CA GLY A 32 -1.17 -18.26 1.55
C GLY A 32 -0.68 -17.11 0.66
N ILE A 33 0.00 -17.41 -0.45
CA ILE A 33 0.49 -16.40 -1.40
C ILE A 33 -0.67 -15.64 -2.04
N PHE A 34 -1.78 -16.33 -2.37
CA PHE A 34 -3.00 -15.69 -2.87
C PHE A 34 -3.55 -14.67 -1.86
N LEU A 35 -3.73 -15.09 -0.60
CA LEU A 35 -4.20 -14.21 0.46
C LEU A 35 -3.25 -13.02 0.68
N PHE A 36 -1.95 -13.28 0.70
CA PHE A 36 -0.94 -12.22 0.82
C PHE A 36 -1.06 -11.21 -0.32
N GLY A 37 -1.18 -11.68 -1.56
CA GLY A 37 -1.40 -10.83 -2.74
C GLY A 37 -2.69 -10.01 -2.66
N CYS A 38 -3.80 -10.61 -2.24
CA CYS A 38 -5.09 -9.91 -2.07
C CYS A 38 -4.99 -8.70 -1.13
N PHE A 39 -4.17 -8.80 -0.09
CA PHE A 39 -4.02 -7.73 0.90
C PHE A 39 -2.87 -6.77 0.59
N ALA A 40 -1.75 -7.26 0.06
CA ALA A 40 -0.56 -6.46 -0.17
C ALA A 40 -0.63 -5.62 -1.46
N LEU A 41 -1.14 -6.19 -2.56
CA LEU A 41 -1.15 -5.51 -3.86
C LEU A 41 -1.96 -4.20 -3.88
N PRO A 42 -3.13 -4.09 -3.22
CA PRO A 42 -3.89 -2.85 -3.18
C PRO A 42 -3.25 -1.75 -2.34
N LEU A 43 -2.23 -2.04 -1.52
CA LEU A 43 -1.67 -1.04 -0.58
C LEU A 43 -1.11 0.19 -1.30
N TYR A 44 -0.52 0.02 -2.48
CA TYR A 44 -0.01 1.16 -3.25
C TYR A 44 -1.15 2.08 -3.71
N SER A 45 -2.21 1.52 -4.31
CA SER A 45 -3.34 2.32 -4.81
C SER A 45 -4.13 2.96 -3.66
N LEU A 46 -4.29 2.26 -2.52
CA LEU A 46 -4.89 2.82 -1.30
C LEU A 46 -4.04 3.95 -0.72
N SER A 47 -2.71 3.81 -0.72
CA SER A 47 -1.78 4.84 -0.22
C SER A 47 -1.78 6.06 -1.12
N ALA A 48 -1.76 5.84 -2.45
CA ALA A 48 -1.82 6.90 -3.44
C ALA A 48 -3.16 7.65 -3.38
N ALA A 49 -4.28 6.94 -3.27
CA ALA A 49 -5.59 7.57 -3.06
C ALA A 49 -5.60 8.38 -1.76
N HIS A 50 -5.06 7.82 -0.67
CA HIS A 50 -4.98 8.52 0.61
C HIS A 50 -4.10 9.77 0.55
N ALA A 51 -2.97 9.74 -0.15
CA ALA A 51 -2.10 10.90 -0.30
C ALA A 51 -2.75 11.98 -1.17
N ASN A 52 -3.39 11.58 -2.28
CA ASN A 52 -4.08 12.49 -3.18
C ASN A 52 -5.30 13.17 -2.53
N ASP A 53 -6.01 12.50 -1.61
CA ASP A 53 -7.10 13.12 -0.82
C ASP A 53 -6.64 14.34 0.00
N PHE A 54 -5.33 14.46 0.26
CA PHE A 54 -4.73 15.56 1.03
C PHE A 54 -3.92 16.54 0.15
N ALA A 55 -3.85 16.29 -1.16
CA ALA A 55 -3.15 17.16 -2.11
C ALA A 55 -3.89 18.49 -2.29
N ARG A 56 -3.15 19.61 -2.27
CA ARG A 56 -3.69 20.90 -2.74
C ARG A 56 -3.57 21.01 -4.25
N ASP A 57 -4.25 21.98 -4.83
CA ASP A 57 -4.15 22.27 -6.25
C ASP A 57 -2.68 22.55 -6.64
N GLY A 58 -2.20 21.84 -7.67
CA GLY A 58 -0.81 21.90 -8.12
C GLY A 58 0.17 20.96 -7.41
N GLU A 59 -0.20 20.34 -6.28
CA GLU A 59 0.70 19.46 -5.51
C GLU A 59 0.66 17.98 -5.94
N TYR A 60 -0.26 17.59 -6.83
CA TYR A 60 -0.43 16.20 -7.26
C TYR A 60 0.85 15.58 -7.84
N VAL A 61 1.57 16.32 -8.68
CA VAL A 61 2.83 15.86 -9.29
C VAL A 61 3.89 15.68 -8.20
N LEU A 62 4.02 16.63 -7.29
CA LEU A 62 4.98 16.56 -6.18
C LEU A 62 4.73 15.35 -5.29
N ILE A 63 3.46 15.08 -4.94
CA ILE A 63 3.08 13.92 -4.14
C ILE A 63 3.38 12.62 -4.90
N ALA A 64 3.03 12.54 -6.19
CA ALA A 64 3.33 11.36 -7.01
C ALA A 64 4.83 11.08 -7.09
N THR A 65 5.66 12.10 -7.35
CA THR A 65 7.12 11.97 -7.38
C THR A 65 7.67 11.57 -6.01
N GLY A 66 7.18 12.16 -4.92
CA GLY A 66 7.58 11.78 -3.57
C GLY A 66 7.25 10.33 -3.23
N MET A 67 6.04 9.86 -3.59
CA MET A 67 5.66 8.46 -3.40
C MET A 67 6.56 7.51 -4.21
N MET A 68 6.85 7.85 -5.46
CA MET A 68 7.72 7.04 -6.31
C MET A 68 9.15 6.99 -5.74
N PHE A 69 9.66 8.11 -5.25
CA PHE A 69 10.97 8.18 -4.60
C PHE A 69 11.09 7.25 -3.39
N PHE A 70 10.12 7.29 -2.46
CA PHE A 70 10.12 6.38 -1.30
C PHE A 70 9.90 4.92 -1.70
N TRP A 71 9.08 4.67 -2.73
CA TRP A 71 8.92 3.33 -3.29
C TRP A 71 10.24 2.79 -3.83
N SER A 72 11.02 3.60 -4.56
CA SER A 72 12.34 3.21 -5.06
C SER A 72 13.33 2.93 -3.94
N ILE A 73 13.33 3.72 -2.85
CA ILE A 73 14.16 3.43 -1.68
C ILE A 73 13.82 2.04 -1.13
N GLY A 74 12.53 1.77 -0.88
CA GLY A 74 12.09 0.48 -0.37
C GLY A 74 12.40 -0.68 -1.32
N ALA A 75 12.29 -0.47 -2.64
CA ALA A 75 12.60 -1.47 -3.65
C ALA A 75 14.09 -1.81 -3.73
N ILE A 76 14.98 -0.89 -3.34
CA ILE A 76 16.43 -1.12 -3.26
C ILE A 76 16.79 -1.76 -1.91
N THR A 77 16.35 -1.17 -0.81
CA THR A 77 16.74 -1.60 0.54
C THR A 77 16.05 -2.89 0.96
N GLY A 78 14.81 -3.13 0.52
CA GLY A 78 14.00 -4.28 0.88
C GLY A 78 14.64 -5.61 0.50
N PRO A 79 14.96 -5.85 -0.78
CA PRO A 79 15.63 -7.08 -1.22
C PRO A 79 17.01 -7.26 -0.60
N LEU A 80 17.76 -6.18 -0.37
CA LEU A 80 19.08 -6.24 0.28
C LEU A 80 18.95 -6.76 1.72
N VAL A 81 18.07 -6.15 2.53
CA VAL A 81 17.83 -6.57 3.92
C VAL A 81 17.23 -7.98 3.96
N ALA A 82 16.25 -8.28 3.11
CA ALA A 82 15.63 -9.59 3.04
C ALA A 82 16.64 -10.69 2.68
N SER A 83 17.52 -10.45 1.71
CA SER A 83 18.56 -11.40 1.31
C SER A 83 19.54 -11.69 2.45
N LEU A 84 20.01 -10.65 3.16
CA LEU A 84 20.90 -10.82 4.31
C LEU A 84 20.24 -11.61 5.44
N LEU A 85 18.96 -11.33 5.74
CA LEU A 85 18.21 -12.10 6.73
C LEU A 85 18.03 -13.55 6.30
N MET A 86 17.72 -13.80 5.02
CA MET A 86 17.53 -15.15 4.49
C MET A 86 18.82 -15.97 4.52
N GLN A 87 19.98 -15.34 4.33
CA GLN A 87 21.29 -16.02 4.45
C GLN A 87 21.56 -16.49 5.89
N GLY A 88 21.17 -15.70 6.89
CA GLY A 88 21.42 -16.03 8.31
C GLY A 88 20.35 -16.93 8.95
N PHE A 89 19.07 -16.72 8.62
CA PHE A 89 17.93 -17.35 9.30
C PHE A 89 17.12 -18.30 8.40
N GLY A 90 17.54 -18.47 7.14
CA GLY A 90 16.85 -19.30 6.16
C GLY A 90 15.71 -18.57 5.42
N PRO A 91 15.15 -19.17 4.37
CA PRO A 91 14.22 -18.51 3.45
C PRO A 91 12.86 -18.14 4.07
N ASN A 92 12.41 -18.84 5.12
CA ASN A 92 11.13 -18.59 5.78
C ASN A 92 11.05 -17.18 6.40
N VAL A 93 12.21 -16.60 6.77
CA VAL A 93 12.28 -15.28 7.38
C VAL A 93 11.77 -14.16 6.47
N LEU A 94 11.68 -14.40 5.15
CA LEU A 94 11.12 -13.43 4.20
C LEU A 94 9.71 -12.98 4.60
N PHE A 95 8.85 -13.93 4.98
CA PHE A 95 7.46 -13.62 5.34
C PHE A 95 7.34 -13.02 6.74
N VAL A 96 8.27 -13.32 7.64
CA VAL A 96 8.39 -12.63 8.93
C VAL A 96 8.80 -11.18 8.72
N PHE A 97 9.82 -10.94 7.89
CA PHE A 97 10.31 -9.60 7.55
C PHE A 97 9.20 -8.75 6.92
N THR A 98 8.50 -9.28 5.90
CA THR A 98 7.39 -8.54 5.29
C THR A 98 6.27 -8.29 6.28
N SER A 99 5.94 -9.24 7.16
CA SER A 99 4.94 -9.05 8.21
C SER A 99 5.33 -7.95 9.20
N ILE A 100 6.61 -7.84 9.58
CA ILE A 100 7.11 -6.76 10.43
C ILE A 100 6.94 -5.40 9.74
N VAL A 101 7.27 -5.30 8.46
CA VAL A 101 7.09 -4.06 7.67
C VAL A 101 5.61 -3.66 7.60
N HIS A 102 4.71 -4.61 7.36
CA HIS A 102 3.27 -4.34 7.35
C HIS A 102 2.74 -3.98 8.74
N MET A 103 3.25 -4.61 9.80
CA MET A 103 2.91 -4.26 11.18
C MET A 103 3.34 -2.83 11.52
N ALA A 104 4.54 -2.42 11.10
CA ALA A 104 4.99 -1.04 11.25
C ALA A 104 4.03 -0.06 10.55
N LEU A 105 3.54 -0.41 9.36
CA LEU A 105 2.54 0.38 8.64
C LEU A 105 1.17 0.43 9.37
N VAL A 106 0.73 -0.67 9.99
CA VAL A 106 -0.47 -0.70 10.84
C VAL A 106 -0.31 0.27 12.02
N VAL A 107 0.78 0.14 12.79
CA VAL A 107 1.06 0.97 13.96
C VAL A 107 1.12 2.45 13.57
N MET A 108 1.84 2.77 12.49
CA MET A 108 1.94 4.13 11.96
C MET A 108 0.57 4.67 11.54
N THR A 109 -0.26 3.86 10.87
CA THR A 109 -1.61 4.25 10.43
C THR A 109 -2.53 4.51 11.62
N MET A 110 -2.50 3.64 12.64
CA MET A 110 -3.28 3.81 13.86
C MET A 110 -2.87 5.06 14.61
N TRP A 111 -1.56 5.28 14.80
CA TRP A 111 -1.05 6.49 15.42
C TRP A 111 -1.48 7.75 14.64
N ARG A 112 -1.35 7.75 13.31
CA ARG A 112 -1.80 8.85 12.44
C ARG A 112 -3.30 9.14 12.55
N MET A 113 -4.13 8.13 12.82
CA MET A 113 -5.57 8.31 13.03
C MET A 113 -5.88 9.09 14.31
N THR A 114 -5.05 9.00 15.34
CA THR A 114 -5.22 9.76 16.59
C THR A 114 -4.78 11.22 16.48
N VAL A 115 -3.78 11.51 15.65
CA VAL A 115 -3.14 12.85 15.60
C VAL A 115 -3.79 13.81 14.60
N ARG A 116 -4.35 13.31 13.48
CA ARG A 116 -4.89 14.17 12.41
C ARG A 116 -6.36 13.89 12.10
N PRO A 117 -7.24 14.90 12.07
CA PRO A 117 -8.60 14.73 11.56
C PRO A 117 -8.58 14.33 10.07
N THR A 118 -9.63 13.63 9.65
CA THR A 118 -9.81 13.20 8.26
C THR A 118 -10.37 14.35 7.42
N VAL A 119 -9.99 14.43 6.13
CA VAL A 119 -10.58 15.41 5.20
C VAL A 119 -12.11 15.25 5.16
N PRO A 120 -12.88 16.30 5.50
CA PRO A 120 -14.34 16.26 5.46
C PRO A 120 -14.83 15.84 4.08
N ARG A 121 -15.93 15.07 4.03
CA ARG A 121 -16.50 14.59 2.76
C ARG A 121 -16.83 15.74 1.80
N SER A 122 -17.22 16.90 2.32
CA SER A 122 -17.52 18.12 1.54
C SER A 122 -16.32 18.72 0.81
N LYS A 123 -15.09 18.43 1.23
CA LYS A 123 -13.86 18.88 0.57
C LYS A 123 -13.27 17.86 -0.40
N ARG A 124 -13.90 16.70 -0.55
CA ARG A 124 -13.47 15.69 -1.52
C ARG A 124 -14.07 16.03 -2.88
N GLY A 125 -13.22 16.12 -3.91
CA GLY A 125 -13.69 16.35 -5.28
C GLY A 125 -14.67 15.27 -5.72
N ARG A 126 -15.75 15.66 -6.41
CA ARG A 126 -16.70 14.70 -6.97
C ARG A 126 -15.96 13.85 -8.01
N PHE A 127 -16.00 12.53 -7.86
CA PHE A 127 -15.44 11.64 -8.87
C PHE A 127 -16.27 11.78 -10.15
N ILE A 128 -15.64 12.27 -11.22
CA ILE A 128 -16.24 12.33 -12.55
C ILE A 128 -15.53 11.26 -13.39
N ALA A 129 -16.28 10.24 -13.79
CA ALA A 129 -15.80 9.21 -14.71
C ALA A 129 -15.60 9.84 -16.10
N LEU A 130 -14.41 10.38 -16.35
CA LEU A 130 -14.00 10.85 -17.67
C LEU A 130 -13.29 9.72 -18.39
N LEU A 131 -13.58 9.56 -19.68
CA LEU A 131 -12.75 8.79 -20.57
C LEU A 131 -11.38 9.48 -20.61
N ARG A 132 -10.37 8.90 -19.94
CA ARG A 132 -8.99 9.39 -19.87
C ARG A 132 -8.20 9.22 -21.17
N THR A 133 -8.89 9.20 -22.30
CA THR A 133 -8.29 9.00 -23.63
C THR A 133 -7.60 10.26 -24.15
N SER A 134 -7.96 11.45 -23.64
CA SER A 134 -7.32 12.70 -24.05
C SER A 134 -7.35 13.80 -22.96
N PRO A 135 -6.28 14.60 -22.81
CA PRO A 135 -6.28 15.81 -21.98
C PRO A 135 -7.40 16.82 -22.34
N MET A 136 -7.91 16.77 -23.56
CA MET A 136 -9.05 17.60 -24.01
C MET A 136 -10.31 17.33 -23.18
N MET A 137 -10.55 16.07 -22.80
CA MET A 137 -11.75 15.68 -22.03
C MET A 137 -11.74 16.31 -20.63
N MET A 138 -10.56 16.50 -20.04
CA MET A 138 -10.38 17.20 -18.76
C MET A 138 -10.71 18.69 -18.87
N LYS A 139 -10.33 19.35 -19.98
CA LYS A 139 -10.66 20.77 -20.22
C LYS A 139 -12.17 20.98 -20.38
N ILE A 140 -12.86 20.03 -21.03
CA ILE A 140 -14.32 20.07 -21.22
C ILE A 140 -15.04 19.86 -19.88
N ALA A 141 -14.59 18.90 -19.08
CA ALA A 141 -15.18 18.62 -17.77
C ALA A 141 -15.06 19.81 -16.81
N LYS A 142 -13.91 20.49 -16.79
CA LYS A 142 -13.66 21.67 -15.93
C LYS A 142 -14.55 22.88 -16.28
N ARG A 143 -15.18 22.91 -17.46
CA ARG A 143 -16.09 24.00 -17.87
C ARG A 143 -17.55 23.80 -17.43
N ARG A 144 -17.89 22.64 -16.85
CA ARG A 144 -19.25 22.31 -16.41
C ARG A 144 -19.52 22.56 -14.93
N ASP A 145 -18.50 23.00 -14.20
CA ASP A 145 -18.58 23.50 -12.83
C ASP A 145 -18.49 25.04 -12.84
#